data_AF-A0ABD4KUY2-F1
#
_entry.id   AF-A0ABD4KUY2-F1
#
_cell.length_a   1.000
_cell.length_b   1.000
_cell.length_c   1.000
_cell.angle_alpha   90.00
_cell.angle_beta   90.00
_cell.angle_gamma   90.00
#
_symmetry.space_group_name_H-M   'P 1'
#
loop_
_entity.id
_entity.type
_entity.pdbx_description
1 polymer ?
#
loop_
_entity_poly.entity_id
_entity_poly.type
_entity_poly.pdbx_seq_one_letter_code
_entity_poly.pdbx_strand_id
1 'polypeptide(L)' 'MEEIKGIIDFMVEVEKLKSIERQTKPVGLDRYENSAEHSWHVCLSALLLKDFANEPVDIVRVMKMLLIHDLGEIEAGDT' A
#
# COMPACT_ATOMS: atom_id res chain seq x y z
N MET A 1 24.46 5.42 -12.81
CA MET A 1 24.19 6.19 -11.57
C MET A 1 22.87 6.93 -11.63
N GLU A 2 22.49 7.48 -12.79
CA GLU A 2 21.22 8.20 -12.98
C GLU A 2 19.99 7.32 -12.72
N GLU A 3 19.99 6.05 -13.15
CA GLU A 3 18.91 5.11 -12.87
C GLU A 3 18.70 4.85 -11.36
N ILE A 4 19.78 4.64 -10.61
CA ILE A 4 19.72 4.44 -9.14
C ILE A 4 19.20 5.71 -8.46
N LYS A 5 19.60 6.89 -8.94
CA LYS A 5 19.10 8.16 -8.43
C LYS A 5 17.57 8.25 -8.62
N GLY A 6 17.06 7.94 -9.81
CA GLY A 6 15.62 7.93 -10.07
C GLY A 6 14.84 6.97 -9.16
N ILE A 7 15.40 5.79 -8.87
CA ILE A 7 14.80 4.85 -7.91
C ILE A 7 14.78 5.45 -6.50
N ILE A 8 15.88 6.04 -6.03
CA ILE A 8 15.94 6.66 -4.70
C ILE A 8 14.97 7.83 -4.61
N ASP A 9 14.90 8.68 -5.63
CA ASP A 9 13.96 9.80 -5.69
C ASP A 9 12.51 9.31 -5.62
N PHE A 10 12.17 8.24 -6.34
CA PHE A 10 10.86 7.58 -6.22
C PHE A 10 10.62 7.01 -4.82
N MET A 11 11.61 6.34 -4.22
CA MET A 11 11.50 5.81 -2.86
C MET A 11 11.28 6.91 -1.80
N VAL A 12 11.83 8.11 -2.03
CA VAL A 12 11.55 9.27 -1.18
C VAL A 12 10.13 9.80 -1.42
N GLU A 13 9.68 9.82 -2.67
CA GLU A 13 8.33 10.31 -3.03
C GLU A 13 7.22 9.45 -2.40
N VAL A 14 7.35 8.12 -2.43
CA VAL A 14 6.35 7.20 -1.86
C VAL A 14 6.21 7.32 -0.34
N GLU A 15 7.20 7.88 0.38
CA GLU A 15 7.09 8.12 1.82
C GLU A 15 5.94 9.07 2.16
N LYS A 16 5.55 9.96 1.24
CA LYS A 16 4.41 10.87 1.41
C LYS A 16 3.10 10.13 1.65
N LEU A 17 2.96 8.90 1.18
CA LEU A 17 1.78 8.08 1.40
C LEU A 17 1.50 7.83 2.90
N LYS A 18 2.53 7.85 3.75
CA LYS A 18 2.40 7.71 5.22
C LYS A 18 1.68 8.90 5.88
N SER A 19 1.55 10.02 5.18
CA SER A 19 0.85 11.22 5.65
C SER A 19 -0.61 11.30 5.20
N ILE A 20 -1.04 10.40 4.30
CA ILE A 20 -2.43 10.33 3.85
C ILE A 20 -3.22 9.51 4.87
N GLU A 21 -4.10 10.17 5.62
CA GLU A 21 -4.99 9.53 6.59
C GLU A 21 -6.25 9.00 5.90
N ARG A 22 -6.73 7.82 6.35
CA ARG A 22 -7.95 7.16 5.92
C ARG A 22 -9.02 7.26 7.00
N GLN A 23 -10.29 7.08 6.63
CA GLN A 23 -11.38 7.10 7.62
C GLN A 23 -11.36 5.92 8.61
N THR A 24 -10.65 4.84 8.29
CA THR A 24 -10.52 3.64 9.13
C THR A 24 -9.71 3.94 10.40
N LYS A 25 -10.15 3.44 11.55
CA LYS A 25 -9.33 3.40 12.78
C LYS A 25 -8.78 1.98 12.99
N PRO A 26 -7.45 1.78 13.06
CA PRO A 26 -6.89 0.49 13.37
C PRO A 26 -7.32 0.00 14.75
N VAL A 27 -7.48 -1.31 14.90
CA VAL A 27 -7.92 -1.92 16.16
C VAL A 27 -6.90 -1.61 17.26
N GLY A 28 -7.36 -0.97 18.33
CA GLY A 28 -6.53 -0.63 19.49
C GLY A 28 -5.68 0.64 19.33
N LEU A 29 -5.82 1.39 18.23
CA LEU A 29 -5.19 2.70 18.07
C LEU A 29 -6.24 3.81 18.10
N ASP A 30 -5.91 4.91 18.79
CA ASP A 30 -6.72 6.14 18.79
C ASP A 30 -6.20 7.16 17.79
N ARG A 31 -5.99 6.69 16.56
CA ARG A 31 -5.66 7.52 15.40
C ARG A 31 -6.27 6.89 14.15
N TYR A 32 -6.32 7.67 13.09
CA TYR A 32 -6.70 7.17 11.78
C TYR A 32 -5.58 6.31 11.17
N GLU A 33 -5.99 5.35 10.36
CA GLU A 33 -5.09 4.55 9.52
C GLU A 33 -4.44 5.47 8.47
N ASN A 34 -3.21 5.22 8.04
CA ASN A 34 -2.64 5.87 6.86
C ASN A 34 -2.61 4.92 5.65
N SER A 35 -2.54 5.47 4.44
CA SER A 35 -2.61 4.66 3.20
C SER A 35 -1.42 3.72 3.00
N ALA A 36 -0.25 4.05 3.55
CA ALA A 36 0.91 3.16 3.49
C ALA A 36 0.74 1.92 4.39
N GLU A 37 0.27 2.08 5.64
CA GLU A 37 0.00 0.95 6.52
C GLU A 37 -1.23 0.13 6.07
N HIS A 38 -2.20 0.78 5.42
CA HIS A 38 -3.30 0.10 4.75
C HIS A 38 -2.77 -0.88 3.68
N SER A 39 -1.94 -0.37 2.76
CA SER A 39 -1.32 -1.17 1.70
C SER A 39 -0.50 -2.34 2.26
N TRP A 40 0.24 -2.13 3.35
CA TRP A 40 0.95 -3.20 4.07
C TRP A 40 -0.03 -4.27 4.59
N HIS A 41 -1.10 -3.86 5.27
CA HIS A 41 -2.05 -4.78 5.90
C HIS A 41 -2.84 -5.59 4.87
N VAL A 42 -3.26 -4.98 3.77
CA VAL A 42 -3.97 -5.67 2.67
C VAL A 42 -3.02 -6.63 1.93
N CYS A 43 -1.75 -6.27 1.74
CA CYS A 43 -0.75 -7.16 1.15
C CYS A 43 -0.52 -8.42 2.00
N LEU A 44 -0.42 -8.27 3.33
CA LEU A 44 -0.36 -9.42 4.25
C LEU A 44 -1.64 -10.26 4.18
N SER A 45 -2.80 -9.61 4.17
CA SER A 45 -4.09 -10.29 4.09
C SER A 45 -4.20 -11.12 2.80
N ALA A 46 -3.82 -10.55 1.65
CA ALA A 46 -3.80 -11.25 0.38
C ALA A 46 -2.85 -12.47 0.40
N LEU A 47 -1.65 -12.30 0.96
CA LEU A 47 -0.67 -13.39 1.07
C LEU A 47 -1.19 -14.56 1.92
N LEU A 48 -1.84 -14.26 3.04
CA LEU A 48 -2.35 -15.26 3.98
C LEU A 48 -3.67 -15.90 3.54
N LEU A 49 -4.48 -15.18 2.76
CA LEU A 49 -5.80 -15.65 2.32
C LEU A 49 -5.83 -16.20 0.90
N LYS A 50 -4.69 -16.21 0.18
CA LYS A 50 -4.61 -16.61 -1.24
C LYS A 50 -5.22 -17.99 -1.54
N ASP A 51 -5.11 -18.94 -0.62
CA ASP A 51 -5.58 -20.33 -0.80
C ASP A 51 -7.11 -20.45 -0.63
N PHE A 52 -7.78 -19.35 -0.22
CA PHE A 52 -9.23 -19.24 -0.10
C PHE A 52 -9.85 -18.43 -1.25
N ALA A 53 -9.07 -18.03 -2.25
CA ALA A 53 -9.60 -17.36 -3.44
C ALA A 53 -10.50 -18.31 -4.25
N ASN A 54 -11.57 -17.78 -4.85
CA ASN A 54 -12.50 -18.55 -5.68
C ASN A 54 -11.83 -19.18 -6.91
N GLU A 55 -10.74 -18.55 -7.38
CA GLU A 55 -9.99 -18.97 -8.56
C GLU A 55 -8.49 -18.90 -8.25
N PRO A 56 -7.64 -19.67 -8.97
CA PRO A 56 -6.20 -19.56 -8.84
C PRO A 56 -5.71 -18.12 -9.08
N VAL A 57 -4.93 -17.59 -8.14
CA VAL A 57 -4.36 -16.23 -8.23
C VAL A 57 -2.84 -16.29 -8.29
N ASP A 58 -2.24 -15.44 -9.14
CA ASP A 58 -0.82 -15.13 -9.04
C ASP A 58 -0.62 -14.14 -7.88
N ILE A 59 -0.25 -14.67 -6.72
CA ILE A 59 -0.09 -13.85 -5.51
C ILE A 59 1.03 -12.83 -5.65
N VAL A 60 2.07 -13.09 -6.44
CA VAL A 60 3.17 -12.14 -6.65
C VAL A 60 2.66 -10.94 -7.46
N ARG A 61 1.83 -11.18 -8.47
CA ARG A 61 1.14 -10.10 -9.20
C ARG A 61 0.23 -9.29 -8.29
N VAL A 62 -0.57 -9.95 -7.44
CA VAL A 62 -1.49 -9.27 -6.49
C VAL A 62 -0.71 -8.40 -5.51
N MET A 63 0.36 -8.93 -4.89
CA MET A 63 1.19 -8.15 -3.96
C MET A 63 1.81 -6.93 -4.64
N LYS A 64 2.33 -7.06 -5.87
CA LYS A 64 2.87 -5.92 -6.63
C LYS A 64 1.82 -4.84 -6.89
N MET A 65 0.59 -5.24 -7.22
CA MET A 65 -0.52 -4.32 -7.43
C MET A 65 -0.90 -3.60 -6.13
N LEU A 66 -1.05 -4.34 -5.01
CA LEU A 66 -1.40 -3.76 -3.72
C LEU A 66 -0.34 -2.79 -3.19
N LEU A 67 0.95 -3.01 -3.47
CA LEU A 67 2.02 -2.10 -3.07
C LEU A 67 1.96 -0.74 -3.79
N ILE A 68 1.26 -0.63 -4.92
CA ILE A 68 1.22 0.60 -5.73
C ILE A 68 -0.18 1.19 -5.91
N HIS A 69 -1.23 0.49 -5.51
CA HIS A 69 -2.61 0.84 -5.87
C HIS A 69 -3.06 2.21 -5.37
N ASP A 70 -2.59 2.62 -4.18
CA ASP A 70 -2.93 3.89 -3.54
C ASP A 70 -1.89 4.99 -3.77
N LEU A 71 -0.86 4.77 -4.61
CA LEU A 71 0.15 5.82 -4.84
C LEU A 71 -0.44 7.12 -5.41
N GLY A 72 -1.57 7.05 -6.12
CA GLY A 72 -2.28 8.23 -6.60
C GLY A 72 -2.84 9.12 -5.49
N GLU A 73 -3.05 8.58 -4.29
CA GLU A 73 -3.56 9.32 -3.13
C GLU A 73 -2.56 10.36 -2.61
N ILE A 74 -1.27 10.25 -2.96
CA ILE A 74 -0.26 11.27 -2.63
C ILE A 74 -0.67 12.65 -3.16
N GLU A 75 -1.31 12.70 -4.33
CA GLU A 75 -1.78 13.94 -4.96
C GLU A 75 -3.28 14.15 -4.74
N ALA A 76 -4.09 13.08 -4.75
CA ALA A 76 -5.54 13.19 -4.69
C ALA A 76 -6.12 13.24 -3.26
N GLY A 77 -5.36 12.76 -2.26
CA GLY A 77 -5.89 12.39 -0.94
C GLY A 77 -6.71 11.10 -0.96
N ASP A 78 -7.13 10.65 0.22
CA ASP A 78 -8.15 9.61 0.41
C ASP A 78 -9.54 10.27 0.36
N THR A 79 -10.43 9.77 -0.49
CA THR A 79 -11.79 10.33 -0.71
C THR A 79 -12.89 9.35 -0.41
#